data_AF-A0A349HEY7-F1
#
_entry.id   AF-A0A349HEY7-F1
#
_cell.length_a   1.000
_cell.length_b   1.000
_cell.length_c   1.000
_cell.angle_alpha   90.00
_cell.angle_beta   90.00
_cell.angle_gamma   90.00
#
_symmetry.space_group_name_H-M   'P 1'
#
loop_
_entity.id
_entity.type
_entity.pdbx_description
1 polymer ?
#
loop_
_entity_poly.entity_id
_entity_poly.type
_entity_poly.pdbx_seq_one_letter_code
_entity_poly.pdbx_strand_id
1 'polypeptide(L)'
;MINPLSSSLVLYNEIMDTLNKLIESKETNELKKARVLSGLEEKAKKIKSHNLALGFCALGSIAAMRKNIKEMHRYHKAALQERPDPDFFFNYANSLAGCGLLEDAMTYAKVSYDLNPARSDVIDFLIKLSQDLDDTKSFLRYAAAWEKLTDEPHESYEQYLLYIQEQNEIADFCMLTSESSLAEVWNTPEEDEAWSHLQ
;
A
#
# COMPACT_ATOMS: atom_id res chain seq x y z
N MET A 1 20.68 27.13 -14.67
CA MET A 1 20.13 26.81 -16.00
C MET A 1 19.27 25.57 -15.85
N ILE A 2 17.99 25.64 -16.17
CA ILE A 2 17.10 24.47 -16.17
C ILE A 2 17.38 23.73 -17.48
N ASN A 3 18.00 22.54 -17.40
CA ASN A 3 18.14 21.70 -18.59
C ASN A 3 16.74 21.27 -19.04
N PRO A 4 16.38 21.44 -20.32
CA PRO A 4 15.09 20.97 -20.82
C PRO A 4 14.97 19.46 -20.61
N LEU A 5 13.81 19.02 -20.12
CA LEU A 5 13.53 17.60 -19.93
C LEU A 5 13.68 16.88 -21.28
N SER A 6 14.27 15.67 -21.25
CA SER A 6 14.39 14.89 -22.47
C SER A 6 12.99 14.53 -23.01
N SER A 7 12.85 14.48 -24.34
CA SER A 7 11.58 14.11 -24.99
C SER A 7 11.03 12.78 -24.49
N SER A 8 11.90 11.82 -24.15
CA SER A 8 11.53 10.52 -23.58
C SER A 8 10.89 10.66 -22.20
N LEU A 9 11.39 11.55 -21.36
CA LEU A 9 10.87 11.78 -20.00
C LEU A 9 9.50 12.48 -20.04
N VAL A 10 9.31 13.44 -20.96
CA VAL A 10 8.00 14.09 -21.15
C VAL A 10 6.94 13.06 -21.56
N LEU A 11 7.23 12.24 -22.58
CA LEU A 11 6.32 11.20 -23.03
C LEU A 11 6.06 10.14 -21.95
N TYR A 12 7.06 9.81 -21.15
CA TYR A 12 6.90 8.88 -20.03
C TYR A 12 5.92 9.42 -18.98
N ASN A 13 6.09 10.68 -18.57
CA ASN A 13 5.20 11.32 -17.60
C ASN A 13 3.77 11.41 -18.15
N GLU A 14 3.59 11.75 -19.44
CA GLU A 14 2.26 11.71 -20.08
C GLU A 14 1.60 10.33 -20.01
N ILE A 15 2.38 9.26 -20.20
CA ILE A 15 1.86 7.90 -20.09
C ILE A 15 1.43 7.63 -18.65
N MET A 16 2.29 7.89 -17.66
CA MET A 16 2.00 7.62 -16.26
C MET A 16 0.79 8.43 -15.76
N ASP A 17 0.70 9.71 -16.12
CA ASP A 17 -0.46 10.55 -15.80
C ASP A 17 -1.75 9.99 -16.40
N THR A 18 -1.69 9.47 -17.63
CA THR A 18 -2.86 8.87 -18.28
C THR A 18 -3.26 7.56 -17.59
N LEU A 19 -2.28 6.74 -17.17
CA LEU A 19 -2.54 5.52 -16.42
C LEU A 19 -3.17 5.82 -15.05
N ASN A 20 -2.65 6.80 -14.32
CA ASN A 20 -3.18 7.22 -13.03
C ASN A 20 -4.63 7.70 -13.15
N LYS A 21 -4.93 8.54 -14.16
CA LYS A 21 -6.31 8.97 -14.44
C LYS A 21 -7.24 7.80 -14.76
N LEU A 22 -6.79 6.78 -15.48
CA LEU A 22 -7.59 5.59 -15.77
C LEU A 22 -7.91 4.77 -14.50
N ILE A 23 -6.99 4.74 -13.54
CA ILE A 23 -7.18 4.09 -12.24
C ILE A 23 -8.20 4.88 -11.42
N GLU A 24 -8.02 6.19 -11.31
CA GLU A 24 -8.88 7.09 -10.54
C GLU A 24 -10.30 7.17 -11.09
N SER A 25 -10.46 7.24 -12.42
CA SER A 25 -11.77 7.43 -13.05
C SER A 25 -12.68 6.21 -12.95
N LYS A 26 -12.17 5.07 -12.46
CA LYS A 26 -12.87 3.77 -12.44
C LYS A 26 -13.59 3.49 -13.76
N GLU A 27 -12.94 3.79 -14.90
CA GLU A 27 -13.55 3.66 -16.23
C GLU A 27 -14.01 2.22 -16.45
N THR A 28 -15.32 2.01 -16.53
CA THR A 28 -15.94 0.69 -16.68
C THR A 28 -16.06 0.28 -18.15
N ASN A 29 -15.84 1.21 -19.08
CA ASN A 29 -15.84 0.89 -20.51
C ASN A 29 -14.51 0.24 -20.92
N GLU A 30 -14.49 -1.09 -20.89
CA GLU A 30 -13.33 -1.91 -21.26
C GLU A 30 -12.84 -1.66 -22.70
N LEU A 31 -13.73 -1.35 -23.65
CA LEU A 31 -13.32 -1.04 -25.03
C LEU A 31 -12.57 0.29 -25.11
N LYS A 32 -13.05 1.33 -24.42
CA LYS A 32 -12.39 2.63 -24.36
C LYS A 32 -11.03 2.49 -23.66
N LYS A 33 -11.00 1.78 -22.53
CA LYS A 33 -9.77 1.47 -21.80
C LYS A 33 -8.75 0.74 -22.68
N ALA A 34 -9.16 -0.31 -23.39
CA ALA A 34 -8.28 -1.06 -24.29
C ALA A 34 -7.69 -0.16 -25.39
N ARG A 35 -8.49 0.72 -26.00
CA ARG A 35 -8.00 1.68 -27.01
C ARG A 35 -6.96 2.65 -26.44
N VAL A 36 -7.21 3.21 -25.26
CA VAL A 36 -6.26 4.11 -24.59
C VAL A 36 -4.96 3.36 -24.31
N LEU A 37 -5.03 2.17 -23.71
CA LEU A 37 -3.84 1.36 -23.39
C LEU A 37 -3.02 1.00 -24.64
N SER A 38 -3.67 0.69 -25.77
CA SER A 38 -2.96 0.46 -27.04
C SER A 38 -2.24 1.71 -27.55
N GLY A 39 -2.85 2.90 -27.43
CA GLY A 39 -2.18 4.16 -27.77
C GLY A 39 -0.98 4.45 -26.87
N LEU A 40 -1.10 4.17 -25.57
CA LEU A 40 0.00 4.31 -24.62
C LEU A 40 1.13 3.32 -24.89
N GLU A 41 0.81 2.08 -25.30
CA GLU A 41 1.81 1.08 -25.64
C GLU A 41 2.69 1.52 -26.82
N GLU A 42 2.09 2.11 -27.86
CA GLU A 42 2.84 2.64 -28.99
C GLU A 42 3.74 3.83 -28.60
N LYS A 43 3.27 4.69 -27.68
CA LYS A 43 4.14 5.73 -27.09
C LYS A 43 5.29 5.11 -26.30
N ALA A 44 5.03 4.11 -25.47
CA ALA A 44 6.04 3.43 -24.67
C ALA A 44 7.11 2.74 -25.53
N LYS A 45 6.71 2.11 -26.64
CA LYS A 45 7.63 1.53 -27.64
C LYS A 45 8.54 2.59 -28.27
N LYS A 46 8.02 3.78 -28.57
CA LYS A 46 8.82 4.92 -29.07
C LYS A 46 9.80 5.46 -28.03
N ILE A 47 9.41 5.49 -26.75
CA ILE A 47 10.34 5.83 -25.67
C ILE A 47 11.46 4.80 -25.61
N LYS A 48 11.11 3.50 -25.62
CA LYS A 48 12.05 2.40 -25.50
C LYS A 48 13.17 2.43 -26.55
N SER A 49 12.91 2.90 -27.77
CA SER A 49 13.96 2.99 -28.80
C SER A 49 15.05 4.04 -28.51
N HIS A 50 14.83 4.95 -27.55
CA HIS A 50 15.75 6.02 -27.17
C HIS A 50 16.16 5.97 -25.68
N ASN A 51 15.30 5.40 -24.83
CA ASN A 51 15.54 5.21 -23.42
C ASN A 51 14.90 3.88 -22.99
N LEU A 52 15.73 2.84 -22.90
CA LEU A 52 15.28 1.48 -22.60
C LEU A 52 14.58 1.42 -21.24
N ALA A 53 15.16 2.02 -20.21
CA ALA A 53 14.66 1.92 -18.85
C ALA A 53 13.26 2.54 -18.69
N LEU A 54 13.05 3.78 -19.19
CA LEU A 54 11.74 4.44 -19.17
C LEU A 54 10.72 3.67 -20.02
N GLY A 55 11.12 3.23 -21.23
CA GLY A 55 10.23 2.52 -22.13
C GLY A 55 9.78 1.18 -21.55
N PHE A 56 10.69 0.42 -20.93
CA PHE A 56 10.36 -0.81 -20.23
C PHE A 56 9.47 -0.55 -19.00
N CYS A 57 9.77 0.45 -18.18
CA CYS A 57 8.94 0.76 -17.01
C CYS A 57 7.49 1.10 -17.42
N ALA A 58 7.31 1.94 -18.44
CA ALA A 58 5.99 2.26 -18.99
C ALA A 58 5.26 1.03 -19.54
N LEU A 59 5.95 0.17 -20.30
CA LEU A 59 5.37 -1.10 -20.78
C LEU A 59 4.95 -2.03 -19.64
N GLY A 60 5.72 -2.06 -18.54
CA GLY A 60 5.39 -2.82 -17.33
C GLY A 60 4.09 -2.36 -16.69
N SER A 61 3.94 -1.05 -16.49
CA SER A 61 2.70 -0.47 -15.93
C SER A 61 1.49 -0.68 -16.85
N ILE A 62 1.66 -0.57 -18.17
CA ILE A 62 0.60 -0.86 -19.15
C ILE A 62 0.20 -2.35 -19.10
N ALA A 63 1.17 -3.26 -18.97
CA ALA A 63 0.89 -4.69 -18.85
C ALA A 63 0.12 -5.02 -17.55
N ALA A 64 0.44 -4.34 -16.44
CA ALA A 64 -0.30 -4.46 -15.18
C ALA A 64 -1.77 -4.02 -15.33
N MET A 65 -2.01 -2.91 -16.02
CA MET A 65 -3.37 -2.41 -16.32
C MET A 65 -4.20 -3.37 -17.18
N ARG A 66 -3.53 -4.21 -17.98
CA ARG A 66 -4.15 -5.31 -18.75
C ARG A 66 -4.21 -6.63 -17.99
N LYS A 67 -3.80 -6.66 -16.71
CA LYS A 67 -3.67 -7.87 -15.89
C LYS A 67 -2.76 -8.94 -16.52
N ASN A 68 -1.82 -8.53 -17.38
CA ASN A 68 -0.83 -9.43 -17.97
C ASN A 68 0.40 -9.48 -17.05
N ILE A 69 0.28 -10.27 -15.98
CA ILE A 69 1.28 -10.39 -14.90
C ILE A 69 2.65 -10.82 -15.44
N LYS A 70 2.68 -11.76 -16.41
CA LYS A 70 3.93 -12.25 -17.01
C LYS A 70 4.72 -11.13 -17.68
N GLU A 71 4.05 -10.33 -18.52
CA GLU A 71 4.70 -9.23 -19.23
C GLU A 71 5.04 -8.07 -18.30
N MET A 72 4.18 -7.78 -17.30
CA MET A 72 4.47 -6.80 -16.26
C MET A 72 5.81 -7.12 -15.57
N HIS A 73 6.00 -8.35 -15.08
CA HIS A 73 7.26 -8.74 -14.44
C HIS A 73 8.44 -8.62 -15.40
N ARG A 74 8.28 -9.10 -16.64
CA ARG A 74 9.34 -9.05 -17.66
C ARG A 74 9.82 -7.63 -17.89
N TYR A 75 8.90 -6.70 -18.08
CA TYR A 75 9.23 -5.32 -18.40
C TYR A 75 9.76 -4.53 -17.20
N HIS A 76 9.16 -4.65 -16.02
CA HIS A 76 9.68 -3.96 -14.83
C HIS A 76 11.07 -4.47 -14.43
N LYS A 77 11.31 -5.78 -14.48
CA LYS A 77 12.65 -6.33 -14.24
C LYS A 77 13.66 -5.85 -15.28
N ALA A 78 13.27 -5.77 -16.56
CA ALA A 78 14.14 -5.21 -17.59
C ALA A 78 14.45 -3.73 -17.33
N ALA A 79 13.46 -2.93 -16.92
CA ALA A 79 13.69 -1.53 -16.56
C ALA A 79 14.70 -1.37 -15.42
N LEU A 80 14.57 -2.18 -14.37
CA LEU A 80 15.47 -2.19 -13.22
C LEU A 80 16.89 -2.71 -13.54
N GLN A 81 17.00 -3.64 -14.49
CA GLN A 81 18.31 -4.09 -15.00
C GLN A 81 19.04 -2.98 -15.75
N GLU A 82 18.32 -2.18 -16.55
CA GLU A 82 18.89 -1.04 -17.26
C GLU A 82 19.26 0.10 -16.30
N ARG A 83 18.40 0.38 -15.32
CA ARG A 83 18.64 1.41 -14.31
C ARG A 83 17.90 1.09 -13.00
N PRO A 84 18.61 0.74 -11.92
CA PRO A 84 18.00 0.64 -10.60
C PRO A 84 17.70 2.04 -10.08
N ASP A 85 16.42 2.42 -10.11
CA ASP A 85 15.94 3.76 -9.79
C ASP A 85 14.75 3.65 -8.83
N PRO A 86 14.69 4.46 -7.75
CA PRO A 86 13.60 4.37 -6.77
C PRO A 86 12.22 4.51 -7.42
N ASP A 87 12.05 5.36 -8.44
CA ASP A 87 10.78 5.52 -9.13
C ASP A 87 10.38 4.25 -9.89
N PHE A 88 11.35 3.51 -10.42
CA PHE A 88 11.08 2.24 -11.09
C PHE A 88 10.74 1.11 -10.10
N PHE A 89 11.40 1.08 -8.95
CA PHE A 89 11.02 0.18 -7.86
C PHE A 89 9.59 0.45 -7.40
N PHE A 90 9.23 1.72 -7.21
CA PHE A 90 7.90 2.12 -6.79
C PHE A 90 6.82 1.83 -7.83
N ASN A 91 7.08 2.11 -9.11
CA ASN A 91 6.13 1.81 -10.18
C ASN A 91 5.87 0.31 -10.34
N TYR A 92 6.89 -0.51 -10.10
CA TYR A 92 6.75 -1.95 -10.07
C TYR A 92 5.93 -2.40 -8.87
N ALA A 93 6.19 -1.85 -7.67
CA ALA A 93 5.40 -2.10 -6.48
C ALA A 93 3.90 -1.77 -6.70
N ASN A 94 3.60 -0.60 -7.27
CA ASN A 94 2.23 -0.22 -7.64
C ASN A 94 1.60 -1.21 -8.62
N SER A 95 2.35 -1.65 -9.63
CA SER A 95 1.88 -2.63 -10.61
C SER A 95 1.56 -4.00 -9.98
N LEU A 96 2.40 -4.44 -9.03
CA LEU A 96 2.21 -5.68 -8.26
C LEU A 96 0.97 -5.58 -7.38
N ALA A 97 0.82 -4.50 -6.60
CA ALA A 97 -0.34 -4.26 -5.76
C ALA A 97 -1.63 -4.18 -6.60
N GLY A 98 -1.59 -3.46 -7.73
CA GLY A 98 -2.69 -3.42 -8.69
C GLY A 98 -3.04 -4.79 -9.29
N CYS A 99 -2.15 -5.77 -9.23
CA CYS A 99 -2.40 -7.16 -9.63
C CYS A 99 -2.79 -8.08 -8.44
N GLY A 100 -2.85 -7.56 -7.21
CA GLY A 100 -3.14 -8.34 -6.00
C GLY A 100 -1.93 -9.10 -5.42
N LEU A 101 -0.71 -8.78 -5.87
CA LEU A 101 0.54 -9.40 -5.40
C LEU A 101 1.15 -8.53 -4.29
N LEU A 102 0.48 -8.48 -3.14
CA LEU A 102 0.72 -7.47 -2.09
C LEU A 102 2.07 -7.66 -1.37
N GLU A 103 2.49 -8.89 -1.09
CA GLU A 103 3.76 -9.19 -0.41
C GLU A 103 4.96 -8.83 -1.28
N ASP A 104 4.87 -9.13 -2.59
CA ASP A 104 5.86 -8.69 -3.57
C ASP A 104 5.87 -7.16 -3.69
N ALA A 105 4.69 -6.53 -3.76
CA ALA A 105 4.58 -5.08 -3.80
C ALA A 105 5.27 -4.40 -2.60
N MET A 106 5.02 -4.91 -1.39
CA MET A 106 5.67 -4.48 -0.16
C MET A 106 7.20 -4.59 -0.27
N THR A 107 7.71 -5.68 -0.83
CA THR A 107 9.16 -5.89 -1.01
C THR A 107 9.78 -4.81 -1.91
N TYR A 108 9.20 -4.54 -3.08
CA TYR A 108 9.74 -3.52 -3.99
C TYR A 108 9.52 -2.08 -3.47
N ALA A 109 8.41 -1.81 -2.78
CA ALA A 109 8.15 -0.51 -2.16
C ALA A 109 9.18 -0.19 -1.05
N LYS A 110 9.53 -1.19 -0.23
CA LYS A 110 10.60 -1.08 0.78
C LYS A 110 11.94 -0.68 0.15
N VAL A 111 12.31 -1.32 -0.96
CA VAL A 111 13.54 -0.95 -1.69
C VAL A 111 13.47 0.48 -2.21
N SER A 112 12.34 0.91 -2.77
CA SER A 112 12.15 2.31 -3.19
C SER A 112 12.33 3.29 -2.03
N TYR A 113 11.73 2.97 -0.88
CA TYR A 113 11.83 3.79 0.33
C TYR A 113 13.26 3.86 0.85
N ASP A 114 13.97 2.73 0.92
CA ASP A 114 15.36 2.69 1.40
C ASP A 114 16.30 3.51 0.50
N LEU A 115 16.02 3.58 -0.80
CA LEU A 115 16.75 4.43 -1.76
C LEU A 115 16.38 5.91 -1.66
N ASN A 116 15.13 6.24 -1.30
CA ASN A 116 14.69 7.62 -1.12
C ASN A 116 13.61 7.74 -0.02
N PRO A 117 14.03 7.89 1.26
CA PRO A 117 13.10 7.92 2.39
C PRO A 117 12.26 9.19 2.50
N ALA A 118 12.56 10.24 1.73
CA ALA A 118 11.86 11.52 1.78
C ALA A 118 10.60 11.56 0.89
N ARG A 119 10.24 10.44 0.28
CA ARG A 119 9.08 10.32 -0.61
C ARG A 119 7.82 9.98 0.17
N SER A 120 7.01 10.98 0.46
CA SER A 120 5.74 10.81 1.17
C SER A 120 4.79 9.87 0.43
N ASP A 121 4.75 9.90 -0.90
CA ASP A 121 3.92 9.01 -1.71
C ASP A 121 4.30 7.52 -1.54
N VAL A 122 5.59 7.22 -1.37
CA VAL A 122 6.05 5.85 -1.07
C VAL A 122 5.70 5.45 0.36
N ILE A 123 5.79 6.38 1.33
CA ILE A 123 5.44 6.12 2.72
C ILE A 123 3.93 5.85 2.85
N ASP A 124 3.08 6.69 2.29
CA ASP A 124 1.62 6.49 2.23
C ASP A 124 1.27 5.12 1.65
N PHE A 125 1.90 4.76 0.53
CA PHE A 125 1.70 3.45 -0.10
C PHE A 125 2.12 2.29 0.82
N LEU A 126 3.24 2.41 1.55
CA LEU A 126 3.69 1.40 2.50
C LEU A 126 2.78 1.29 3.72
N ILE A 127 2.21 2.40 4.21
CA ILE A 127 1.20 2.40 5.28
C ILE A 127 -0.01 1.59 4.82
N LYS A 128 -0.58 1.93 3.65
CA LYS A 128 -1.74 1.24 3.07
C LYS A 128 -1.49 -0.24 2.85
N LEU A 129 -0.37 -0.61 2.23
CA LEU A 129 -0.01 -2.02 2.05
C LEU A 129 0.17 -2.76 3.38
N SER A 130 0.68 -2.09 4.42
CA SER A 130 0.82 -2.72 5.74
C SER A 130 -0.54 -3.03 6.36
N GLN A 131 -1.54 -2.17 6.13
CA GLN A 131 -2.92 -2.42 6.57
C GLN A 131 -3.55 -3.58 5.78
N ASP A 132 -3.41 -3.58 4.44
CA ASP A 132 -3.95 -4.64 3.59
C ASP A 132 -3.36 -6.03 3.91
N LEU A 133 -2.13 -6.07 4.42
CA LEU A 133 -1.40 -7.29 4.82
C LEU A 133 -1.55 -7.63 6.32
N ASP A 134 -2.27 -6.83 7.10
CA ASP A 134 -2.33 -6.93 8.57
C ASP A 134 -0.94 -6.95 9.26
N ASP A 135 0.05 -6.28 8.66
CA ASP A 135 1.40 -6.13 9.22
C ASP A 135 1.46 -4.88 10.11
N THR A 136 0.91 -5.01 11.32
CA THR A 136 0.88 -3.94 12.33
C THR A 136 2.27 -3.34 12.58
N LYS A 137 3.34 -4.15 12.55
CA LYS A 137 4.71 -3.67 12.79
C LYS A 137 5.18 -2.73 11.67
N SER A 138 5.00 -3.13 10.42
CA SER A 138 5.34 -2.26 9.28
C SER A 138 4.44 -1.02 9.26
N PHE A 139 3.15 -1.17 9.56
CA PHE A 139 2.20 -0.06 9.64
C PHE A 139 2.68 1.02 10.61
N LEU A 140 2.95 0.66 11.87
CA LEU A 140 3.41 1.61 12.89
C LEU A 140 4.76 2.24 12.52
N ARG A 141 5.68 1.46 11.92
CA ARG A 141 6.98 1.97 11.45
C ARG A 141 6.79 3.09 10.41
N TYR A 142 5.93 2.87 9.41
CA TYR A 142 5.77 3.82 8.33
C TYR A 142 4.85 5.00 8.70
N ALA A 143 3.88 4.81 9.60
CA ALA A 143 3.14 5.91 10.20
C ALA A 143 4.06 6.88 10.95
N ALA A 144 5.01 6.36 11.75
CA ALA A 144 6.01 7.20 12.41
C ALA A 144 6.98 7.88 11.42
N ALA A 145 7.32 7.21 10.31
CA ALA A 145 8.15 7.80 9.25
C ALA A 145 7.41 8.94 8.54
N TRP A 146 6.10 8.80 8.32
CA TRP A 146 5.23 9.84 7.78
C TRP A 146 5.21 11.06 8.70
N GLU A 147 4.86 10.88 9.98
CA GLU A 147 4.78 11.96 10.96
C GLU A 147 6.10 12.73 11.06
N LYS A 148 7.24 12.02 11.03
CA LYS A 148 8.56 12.65 11.01
C LYS A 148 8.82 13.48 9.74
N LEU A 149 8.21 13.12 8.61
CA LEU A 149 8.40 13.80 7.33
C LEU A 149 7.44 15.00 7.17
N THR A 150 6.22 14.90 7.68
CA THR A 150 5.15 15.87 7.48
C THR A 150 4.85 16.74 8.69
N ASP A 151 5.42 16.42 9.86
CA ASP A 151 5.10 16.98 11.18
C ASP A 151 3.61 16.80 11.58
N GLU A 152 2.91 15.86 10.93
CA GLU A 152 1.50 15.55 11.17
C GLU A 152 1.27 14.03 11.09
N PRO A 153 0.43 13.43 11.96
CA PRO A 153 0.13 12.02 11.90
C PRO A 153 -0.57 11.66 10.59
N HIS A 154 -0.37 10.42 10.12
CA HIS A 154 -1.11 9.91 8.96
C HIS A 154 -2.56 9.59 9.35
N GLU A 155 -3.53 9.89 8.49
CA GLU A 155 -4.97 9.64 8.75
C GLU A 155 -5.24 8.19 9.19
N SER A 156 -4.67 7.20 8.51
CA SER A 156 -4.79 5.79 8.90
C SER A 156 -4.30 5.50 10.32
N TYR A 157 -3.29 6.23 10.83
CA TYR A 157 -2.79 6.06 12.19
C TYR A 157 -3.78 6.63 13.22
N GLU A 158 -4.40 7.76 12.92
CA GLU A 158 -5.47 8.31 13.77
C GLU A 158 -6.66 7.35 13.86
N GLN A 159 -7.06 6.76 12.73
CA GLN A 159 -8.12 5.74 12.69
C GLN A 159 -7.73 4.49 13.49
N TYR A 160 -6.48 4.05 13.40
CA TYR A 160 -5.97 2.94 14.20
C TYR A 160 -6.04 3.24 15.71
N LEU A 161 -5.67 4.44 16.14
CA LEU A 161 -5.74 4.83 17.55
C LEU A 161 -7.19 4.82 18.07
N LEU A 162 -8.14 5.31 17.28
CA LEU A 162 -9.56 5.26 17.61
C LEU A 162 -10.05 3.82 17.77
N TYR A 163 -9.67 2.94 16.84
CA TYR A 163 -10.00 1.51 16.92
C TYR A 163 -9.44 0.86 18.19
N ILE A 164 -8.17 1.11 18.52
CA ILE A 164 -7.55 0.56 19.74
C ILE A 164 -8.23 1.09 21.00
N GLN A 165 -8.60 2.38 21.04
CA GLN A 165 -9.34 2.95 22.15
C GLN A 165 -10.68 2.24 22.36
N GLU A 166 -11.45 2.04 21.29
CA GLU A 166 -12.73 1.31 21.34
C GLU A 166 -12.55 -0.13 21.85
N GLN A 167 -11.50 -0.83 21.40
CA GLN A 167 -11.20 -2.18 21.88
C GLN A 167 -10.87 -2.21 23.37
N ASN A 168 -10.12 -1.22 23.87
CA ASN A 168 -9.78 -1.12 25.29
C ASN A 168 -11.02 -0.82 26.13
N GLU A 169 -11.91 0.08 25.69
CA GLU A 169 -13.16 0.39 26.40
C GLU A 169 -14.07 -0.84 26.49
N ILE A 170 -14.15 -1.65 25.43
CA ILE A 170 -14.89 -2.92 25.44
C ILE A 170 -14.23 -3.92 26.41
N ALA A 171 -12.91 -4.04 26.37
CA ALA A 171 -12.17 -4.95 27.25
C ALA A 171 -12.37 -4.59 28.73
N ASP A 172 -12.29 -3.29 29.07
CA ASP A 172 -12.51 -2.78 30.42
C ASP A 172 -13.94 -3.06 30.90
N PHE A 173 -14.95 -2.84 30.04
CA PHE A 173 -16.34 -3.19 30.36
C PHE A 173 -16.54 -4.69 30.61
N CYS A 174 -15.95 -5.54 29.78
CA CYS A 174 -16.00 -7.01 29.96
C CYS A 174 -15.34 -7.44 31.28
N MET A 175 -14.21 -6.84 31.64
CA MET A 175 -13.53 -7.12 32.91
C MET A 175 -14.40 -6.71 34.10
N LEU A 176 -14.91 -5.48 34.11
CA LEU A 176 -15.77 -4.97 35.20
C LEU A 176 -17.04 -5.81 35.40
N THR A 177 -17.70 -6.20 34.31
CA THR A 177 -18.91 -7.05 34.40
C THR A 177 -18.59 -8.45 34.91
N SER A 178 -17.47 -9.04 34.48
CA SER A 178 -17.05 -10.37 34.95
C SER A 178 -16.69 -10.38 36.45
N GLU A 179 -16.02 -9.34 36.94
CA GLU A 179 -15.70 -9.18 38.37
C GLU A 179 -16.96 -8.97 39.21
N SER A 180 -17.91 -8.16 38.71
CA SER A 180 -19.21 -7.97 39.36
C SER A 180 -20.01 -9.28 39.44
N SER A 181 -20.06 -10.06 38.34
CA SER A 181 -20.77 -11.34 38.33
C SER A 181 -20.11 -12.39 39.25
N LEU A 182 -18.77 -12.42 39.34
CA LEU A 182 -18.08 -13.31 40.27
C LEU A 182 -18.33 -12.90 41.74
N ALA A 183 -18.35 -11.61 42.03
CA ALA A 183 -18.64 -11.10 43.38
C ALA A 183 -20.09 -11.38 43.82
N GLU A 184 -21.05 -11.39 42.89
CA GLU A 184 -22.43 -11.78 43.19
C GLU A 184 -22.57 -13.27 43.50
N VAL A 185 -21.87 -14.15 42.77
CA VAL A 185 -21.92 -15.61 42.99
C VAL A 185 -21.39 -15.99 44.38
N TRP A 186 -20.32 -15.35 44.85
CA TRP A 186 -19.69 -15.64 46.14
C TRP A 186 -20.38 -15.04 47.37
N ASN A 187 -21.39 -14.19 47.16
CA ASN A 187 -22.23 -13.64 48.24
C ASN A 187 -23.64 -14.28 48.25
N THR A 188 -23.81 -15.43 47.61
CA THR A 188 -25.09 -16.14 47.65
C THR A 188 -25.20 -16.99 48.92
N PRO A 189 -26.35 -16.97 49.62
CA PRO A 189 -26.58 -17.80 50.81
C PRO A 189 -26.39 -19.32 50.57
N GLU A 190 -26.51 -19.76 49.31
CA GLU A 190 -26.32 -21.16 48.91
C GLU A 190 -24.85 -21.62 48.99
N GLU A 191 -23.87 -20.74 48.77
CA GLU A 191 -22.46 -21.06 48.99
C GLU A 191 -22.13 -21.15 50.48
N ASP A 192 -22.61 -20.21 51.29
CA ASP A 192 -22.43 -20.26 52.75
C ASP A 192 -22.99 -21.55 53.35
N GLU A 193 -24.11 -22.04 52.83
CA GLU A 193 -24.70 -23.33 53.20
C GLU A 193 -23.83 -24.51 52.72
N ALA A 194 -23.28 -24.46 51.49
CA ALA A 194 -22.40 -25.49 50.92
C ALA A 194 -21.03 -25.64 51.65
N TRP A 195 -20.53 -24.58 52.29
CA TRP A 195 -19.29 -24.62 53.07
C TRP A 195 -19.52 -24.88 54.56
N SER A 196 -20.76 -24.75 55.05
CA SER A 196 -21.10 -24.93 56.48
C SER A 196 -20.87 -26.35 57.00
N HIS A 197 -20.80 -27.34 56.11
CA HIS A 197 -20.62 -28.76 56.45
C HIS A 197 -19.14 -29.20 56.45
N LEU A 198 -18.20 -28.29 56.19
CA LEU A 198 -16.76 -28.54 56.20
C LEU A 198 -16.03 -28.02 57.46
N GLN A 199 -16.77 -27.47 58.44
CA GLN A 199 -16.28 -27.08 59.78
C GLN A 199 -16.72 -28.10 60.84
#